data_AF-A0A1B6LBY0-F1
#
_entry.id   AF-A0A1B6LBY0-F1
#
_cell.length_a   1.000
_cell.length_b   1.000
_cell.length_c   1.000
_cell.angle_alpha   90.00
_cell.angle_beta   90.00
_cell.angle_gamma   90.00
#
_symmetry.space_group_name_H-M   'P 1'
#
loop_
_entity.id
_entity.type
_entity.pdbx_description
1 polymer ?
#
loop_
_entity_poly.entity_id
_entity_poly.type
_entity_poly.pdbx_seq_one_letter_code
_entity_poly.pdbx_strand_id
1 'polypeptide(L)'
;QCGHRSDTMKYLRSVFSALTGAQGGGARDNTLYSAVNTQEPLGFQEPVYAPTTVPERSLNPAIAVFDRFLQGRLHQKKQRSKWVFLTMVLGLFALTFGSLLIVIDPYSIIFTMKTTFSEGTDTFEMWRKPPIKLFLKVYLFNVTNKEEYMSGKDSKLKFQQVGPYTYREDMSHGNVTFNTNGTMNSIPLHPLTWIPELSNGTEDDLLYLPNIALLSIANVMNDATFFTRVGLNLVIKKTNSEALVKMTAKEFMFGYKSTLLSLGNTFMPSWIYFDKLGLIDRMYDFDGDTSTIYTGETDIRLSGLFENYNSRPYLPQWDAAPCNTVSGASDGSKFPALIKPNDTLFFFRKSLCRSMPLVRVGEDWVSGMNGYRYHFRKGALDNGHNETANKCFCRKGNCLPAGLIDVTDCYYGFPIALSYPHFMEADKTLIDSVEGIQPNPDIHTTDFVINPESGLPLQLSVKMQINMALGDLSNIANCKLFSHTVLPMLWTEIYFDELPTSMATRFYIYLRVGPIAQTIFTYLFLIGGMSFILLSLASAFCIPKDIKLKDTTTWKEEAFRHQVVEKEMNKHRLKETTNNTKWSKRR
;
A
#
# COMPACT_ATOMS: atom_id res chain seq x y z
N GLN A 1 30.72 29.24 10.16
CA GLN A 1 29.97 29.86 9.05
C GLN A 1 28.55 29.33 9.10
N CYS A 2 27.64 30.17 9.61
CA CYS A 2 26.23 29.87 9.83
C CYS A 2 25.38 30.59 8.77
N GLY A 3 24.23 30.00 8.44
CA GLY A 3 23.02 30.74 8.08
C GLY A 3 22.74 30.90 6.59
N HIS A 4 21.83 30.07 6.06
CA HIS A 4 20.59 30.50 5.38
C HIS A 4 19.99 29.36 4.55
N ARG A 5 18.88 28.78 5.03
CA ARG A 5 17.67 28.47 4.24
C ARG A 5 16.64 27.78 5.14
N SER A 6 15.81 28.59 5.78
CA SER A 6 14.56 28.17 6.41
C SER A 6 13.55 29.26 6.07
N ASP A 7 12.83 29.12 4.95
CA ASP A 7 11.64 29.96 4.68
C ASP A 7 10.61 29.34 3.73
N THR A 8 10.83 28.12 3.20
CA THR A 8 9.86 27.48 2.28
C THR A 8 8.80 26.61 2.96
N MET A 9 8.86 26.41 4.28
CA MET A 9 8.01 25.42 4.98
C MET A 9 6.88 26.01 5.84
N LYS A 10 6.62 27.32 5.75
CA LYS A 10 5.46 27.97 6.43
C LYS A 10 4.28 28.28 5.49
N TYR A 11 4.49 28.27 4.18
CA TYR A 11 3.43 28.62 3.21
C TYR A 11 2.49 27.45 2.84
N LEU A 12 2.90 26.20 3.08
CA LEU A 12 2.10 25.02 2.74
C LEU A 12 1.08 24.59 3.82
N ARG A 13 1.12 25.21 5.02
CA ARG A 13 0.15 24.92 6.10
C ARG A 13 -1.13 25.76 6.05
N SER A 14 -1.18 26.88 5.34
CA SER A 14 -2.39 27.72 5.31
C SER A 14 -3.42 27.31 4.25
N VAL A 15 -3.02 26.53 3.24
CA VAL A 15 -3.90 26.13 2.13
C VAL A 15 -4.82 24.95 2.50
N PHE A 16 -4.44 24.11 3.47
CA PHE A 16 -5.23 22.94 3.87
C PHE A 16 -6.29 23.20 4.97
N SER A 17 -6.28 24.36 5.62
CA SER A 17 -7.25 24.73 6.67
C SER A 17 -8.58 25.29 6.10
N ALA A 18 -8.61 25.67 4.82
CA ALA A 18 -9.76 26.36 4.21
C ALA A 18 -10.83 25.43 3.61
N LEU A 19 -10.66 24.09 3.67
CA LEU A 19 -11.57 23.13 3.02
C LEU A 19 -12.50 22.37 3.99
N THR A 20 -12.52 22.69 5.28
CA THR A 20 -13.46 22.10 6.25
C THR A 20 -14.33 23.20 6.87
N GLY A 21 -15.31 23.68 6.09
CA GLY A 21 -16.36 24.54 6.60
C GLY A 21 -17.43 23.73 7.33
N ALA A 22 -17.62 24.00 8.62
CA ALA A 22 -18.81 23.63 9.37
C ALA A 22 -19.54 24.91 9.79
N GLN A 23 -20.78 25.07 9.31
CA GLN A 23 -21.70 26.12 9.71
C GLN A 23 -22.29 25.83 11.10
N GLY A 24 -22.47 26.89 11.89
CA GLY A 24 -23.36 26.92 13.05
C GLY A 24 -23.64 28.37 13.42
N GLY A 25 -24.88 28.83 13.14
CA GLY A 25 -25.29 30.22 13.34
C GLY A 25 -25.83 30.53 14.73
N GLY A 26 -26.15 31.81 14.98
CA GLY A 26 -27.11 32.20 16.01
C GLY A 26 -26.80 33.49 16.79
N ALA A 27 -27.66 34.48 16.55
CA ALA A 27 -28.21 35.44 17.52
C ALA A 27 -27.50 36.79 17.84
N ARG A 28 -28.41 37.77 17.96
CA ARG A 28 -28.35 39.21 18.27
C ARG A 28 -27.60 39.55 19.57
N ASP A 29 -27.04 40.76 19.65
CA ASP A 29 -27.59 41.82 20.52
C ASP A 29 -26.90 43.20 20.37
N ASN A 30 -27.71 44.22 20.63
CA ASN A 30 -27.41 45.66 20.65
C ASN A 30 -26.65 46.09 21.90
N THR A 31 -25.78 47.12 21.76
CA THR A 31 -25.45 48.22 22.72
C THR A 31 -24.26 48.97 22.10
N LEU A 32 -24.22 50.25 21.71
CA LEU A 32 -24.71 51.55 22.19
C LEU A 32 -24.05 52.06 23.47
N TYR A 33 -23.04 52.94 23.31
CA TYR A 33 -22.69 54.14 24.13
C TYR A 33 -21.80 55.04 23.22
N SER A 34 -22.18 56.27 22.82
CA SER A 34 -22.25 57.55 23.57
C SER A 34 -20.86 58.12 23.86
N ALA A 35 -20.48 59.41 23.73
CA ALA A 35 -21.15 60.71 23.52
C ALA A 35 -20.07 61.75 23.11
N VAL A 36 -20.31 62.70 22.18
CA VAL A 36 -20.77 64.11 22.37
C VAL A 36 -19.66 65.14 22.72
N ASN A 37 -19.49 66.15 21.84
CA ASN A 37 -19.52 67.62 22.07
C ASN A 37 -18.78 68.35 20.91
N THR A 38 -19.04 69.59 20.47
CA THR A 38 -20.18 70.53 20.29
C THR A 38 -19.58 71.84 19.75
N GLN A 39 -20.37 72.61 18.97
CA GLN A 39 -20.29 74.07 18.74
C GLN A 39 -19.13 74.62 17.88
N GLU A 40 -19.26 75.64 17.04
CA GLU A 40 -20.32 76.40 16.34
C GLU A 40 -19.58 77.41 15.40
N PRO A 41 -20.24 78.17 14.50
CA PRO A 41 -19.68 78.62 13.22
C PRO A 41 -19.32 80.11 13.16
N LEU A 42 -18.58 80.51 12.13
CA LEU A 42 -18.46 81.91 11.69
C LEU A 42 -18.63 81.98 10.16
N GLY A 43 -19.69 82.67 9.74
CA GLY A 43 -19.92 83.04 8.34
C GLY A 43 -19.33 84.41 7.99
N PHE A 44 -19.10 84.63 6.70
CA PHE A 44 -19.21 85.91 5.99
C PHE A 44 -18.93 85.62 4.49
N GLN A 45 -19.95 85.53 3.64
CA GLN A 45 -20.60 86.59 2.84
C GLN A 45 -20.00 86.71 1.42
N GLU A 46 -20.80 86.32 0.42
CA GLU A 46 -20.56 86.44 -1.03
C GLU A 46 -20.56 87.90 -1.51
N PRO A 47 -19.86 88.18 -2.62
CA PRO A 47 -20.27 89.22 -3.55
C PRO A 47 -20.70 88.64 -4.92
N VAL A 48 -22.01 88.78 -5.17
CA VAL A 48 -22.66 89.29 -6.39
C VAL A 48 -21.88 89.15 -7.71
N TYR A 49 -22.34 88.27 -8.61
CA TYR A 49 -22.06 88.35 -10.05
C TYR A 49 -23.34 88.70 -10.81
N ALA A 50 -23.29 89.80 -11.56
CA ALA A 50 -24.32 90.26 -12.50
C ALA A 50 -24.26 89.46 -13.83
N PRO A 51 -25.33 89.47 -14.63
CA PRO A 51 -25.61 88.44 -15.63
C PRO A 51 -24.70 88.55 -16.86
N THR A 52 -24.06 87.43 -17.22
CA THR A 52 -23.35 87.30 -18.49
C THR A 52 -24.37 87.06 -19.60
N THR A 53 -24.48 88.04 -20.50
CA THR A 53 -25.18 87.90 -21.78
C THR A 53 -24.41 86.92 -22.66
N VAL A 54 -25.14 85.89 -23.08
CA VAL A 54 -24.76 84.82 -23.99
C VAL A 54 -24.44 85.40 -25.40
N PRO A 55 -23.57 84.73 -26.18
CA PRO A 55 -24.05 84.33 -27.50
C PRO A 55 -24.07 82.80 -27.60
N GLU A 56 -25.26 82.31 -27.91
CA GLU A 56 -25.61 80.91 -28.03
C GLU A 56 -24.77 80.34 -29.18
N ARG A 57 -23.76 79.56 -28.84
CA ARG A 57 -23.38 78.47 -29.75
C ARG A 57 -24.30 77.32 -29.39
N SER A 58 -25.41 77.24 -30.12
CA SER A 58 -26.30 76.09 -30.12
C SER A 58 -25.48 74.81 -30.37
N LEU A 59 -25.08 74.12 -29.30
CA LEU A 59 -24.69 72.73 -29.41
C LEU A 59 -25.99 71.98 -29.70
N ASN A 60 -26.14 71.59 -30.97
CA ASN A 60 -27.28 70.85 -31.47
C ASN A 60 -27.60 69.70 -30.47
N PRO A 61 -28.79 69.63 -29.86
CA PRO A 61 -29.11 68.58 -28.87
C PRO A 61 -28.98 67.16 -29.46
N ALA A 62 -29.14 67.05 -30.78
CA ALA A 62 -28.82 65.84 -31.53
C ALA A 62 -27.34 65.42 -31.41
N ILE A 63 -26.38 66.35 -31.41
CA ILE A 63 -24.94 66.05 -31.29
C ILE A 63 -24.61 65.57 -29.88
N ALA A 64 -25.18 66.17 -28.82
CA ALA A 64 -24.93 65.75 -27.43
C ALA A 64 -25.55 64.37 -27.10
N VAL A 65 -26.72 64.04 -27.69
CA VAL A 65 -27.34 62.72 -27.58
C VAL A 65 -26.56 61.69 -28.42
N PHE A 66 -26.10 62.06 -29.61
CA PHE A 66 -25.27 61.21 -30.46
C PHE A 66 -23.90 60.94 -29.85
N ASP A 67 -23.31 61.91 -29.14
CA ASP A 67 -22.02 61.74 -28.46
C ASP A 67 -22.14 60.87 -27.19
N ARG A 68 -23.23 60.98 -26.42
CA ARG A 68 -23.56 60.01 -25.34
C ARG A 68 -23.84 58.60 -25.88
N PHE A 69 -24.50 58.48 -27.03
CA PHE A 69 -24.79 57.20 -27.68
C PHE A 69 -23.53 56.55 -28.28
N LEU A 70 -22.63 57.36 -28.87
CA LEU A 70 -21.32 56.93 -29.35
C LEU A 70 -20.40 56.57 -28.18
N GLN A 71 -20.37 57.34 -27.10
CA GLN A 71 -19.64 56.99 -25.88
C GLN A 71 -20.19 55.71 -25.24
N GLY A 72 -21.50 55.50 -25.22
CA GLY A 72 -22.15 54.25 -24.79
C GLY A 72 -21.74 53.06 -25.66
N ARG A 73 -21.76 53.19 -26.99
CA ARG A 73 -21.30 52.14 -27.93
C ARG A 73 -19.79 51.89 -27.87
N LEU A 74 -18.97 52.92 -27.70
CA LEU A 74 -17.51 52.79 -27.53
C LEU A 74 -17.16 52.16 -26.19
N HIS A 75 -17.88 52.51 -25.12
CA HIS A 75 -17.71 51.89 -23.80
C HIS A 75 -18.12 50.42 -23.83
N GLN A 76 -19.22 50.09 -24.50
CA GLN A 76 -19.70 48.72 -24.73
C GLN A 76 -18.72 47.91 -25.63
N LYS A 77 -18.12 48.52 -26.66
CA LYS A 77 -17.11 47.90 -27.53
C LYS A 77 -15.76 47.69 -26.81
N LYS A 78 -15.33 48.65 -25.99
CA LYS A 78 -14.12 48.55 -25.14
C LYS A 78 -14.29 47.51 -24.03
N GLN A 79 -15.49 47.41 -23.44
CA GLN A 79 -15.83 46.39 -22.45
C GLN A 79 -15.88 44.99 -23.09
N ARG A 80 -16.52 44.84 -24.26
CA ARG A 80 -16.56 43.56 -25.00
C ARG A 80 -15.18 43.09 -25.46
N SER A 81 -14.29 43.99 -25.89
CA SER A 81 -12.90 43.66 -26.22
C SER A 81 -12.07 43.19 -25.02
N LYS A 82 -12.31 43.75 -23.82
CA LYS A 82 -11.66 43.28 -22.57
C LYS A 82 -12.13 41.89 -22.19
N TRP A 83 -13.42 41.58 -22.36
CA TRP A 83 -13.98 40.25 -22.09
C TRP A 83 -13.40 39.19 -23.05
N VAL A 84 -13.30 39.49 -24.34
CA VAL A 84 -12.66 38.59 -25.33
C VAL A 84 -11.22 38.26 -24.92
N PHE A 85 -10.43 39.29 -24.61
CA PHE A 85 -9.04 39.11 -24.17
C PHE A 85 -8.96 38.30 -22.87
N LEU A 86 -9.80 38.61 -21.87
CA LEU A 86 -9.83 37.89 -20.61
C LEU A 86 -10.21 36.42 -20.81
N THR A 87 -11.23 36.12 -21.62
CA THR A 87 -11.63 34.73 -21.91
C THR A 87 -10.56 33.96 -22.68
N MET A 88 -9.83 34.63 -23.58
CA MET A 88 -8.71 34.01 -24.30
C MET A 88 -7.56 33.67 -23.36
N VAL A 89 -7.18 34.58 -22.47
CA VAL A 89 -6.12 34.37 -21.49
C VAL A 89 -6.50 33.26 -20.51
N LEU A 90 -7.73 33.24 -20.02
CA LEU A 90 -8.24 32.16 -19.16
C LEU A 90 -8.27 30.82 -19.88
N GLY A 91 -8.68 30.79 -21.15
CA GLY A 91 -8.68 29.58 -21.97
C GLY A 91 -7.27 29.03 -22.20
N LEU A 92 -6.31 29.90 -22.51
CA LEU A 92 -4.89 29.53 -22.63
C LEU A 92 -4.33 29.02 -21.32
N PHE A 93 -4.60 29.70 -20.19
CA PHE A 93 -4.16 29.26 -18.88
C PHE A 93 -4.73 27.87 -18.52
N ALA A 94 -6.02 27.66 -18.73
CA ALA A 94 -6.67 26.36 -18.50
C ALA A 94 -6.06 25.25 -19.38
N LEU A 95 -5.80 25.51 -20.67
CA LEU A 95 -5.11 24.56 -21.54
C LEU A 95 -3.69 24.25 -21.08
N THR A 96 -2.91 25.27 -20.69
CA THR A 96 -1.55 25.08 -20.17
C THR A 96 -1.57 24.26 -18.89
N PHE A 97 -2.50 24.53 -17.98
CA PHE A 97 -2.63 23.80 -16.73
C PHE A 97 -3.08 22.35 -16.94
N GLY A 98 -4.07 22.10 -17.80
CA GLY A 98 -4.49 20.74 -18.16
C GLY A 98 -3.36 19.94 -18.83
N SER A 99 -2.58 20.58 -19.71
CA SER A 99 -1.41 19.95 -20.34
C SER A 99 -0.31 19.66 -19.30
N LEU A 100 -0.10 20.57 -18.35
CA LEU A 100 0.86 20.39 -17.26
C LEU A 100 0.48 19.21 -16.36
N LEU A 101 -0.82 19.02 -16.07
CA LEU A 101 -1.30 17.86 -15.30
C LEU A 101 -0.99 16.53 -16.00
N ILE A 102 -1.03 16.48 -17.33
CA ILE A 102 -0.64 15.28 -18.09
C ILE A 102 0.86 15.05 -18.02
N VAL A 103 1.67 16.09 -18.20
CA VAL A 103 3.13 15.98 -18.24
C VAL A 103 3.73 15.68 -16.86
N ILE A 104 3.24 16.35 -15.82
CA ILE A 104 3.74 16.16 -14.45
C ILE A 104 3.17 14.90 -13.81
N ASP A 105 1.91 14.58 -14.08
CA ASP A 105 1.17 13.49 -13.43
C ASP A 105 1.36 13.49 -11.89
N PRO A 106 0.82 14.51 -11.18
CA PRO A 106 1.05 14.65 -9.75
C PRO A 106 0.58 13.43 -8.94
N TYR A 107 -0.41 12.69 -9.45
CA TYR A 107 -0.83 11.43 -8.85
C TYR A 107 0.28 10.38 -8.81
N SER A 108 0.98 10.11 -9.91
CA SER A 108 2.05 9.09 -9.90
C SER A 108 3.23 9.48 -9.00
N ILE A 109 3.51 10.78 -8.87
CA ILE A 109 4.49 11.29 -7.90
C ILE A 109 4.05 10.98 -6.47
N ILE A 110 2.81 11.33 -6.11
CA ILE A 110 2.26 11.06 -4.77
C ILE A 110 2.19 9.55 -4.52
N PHE A 111 1.79 8.77 -5.50
CA PHE A 111 1.72 7.31 -5.43
C PHE A 111 3.09 6.70 -5.16
N THR A 112 4.13 7.15 -5.88
CA THR A 112 5.51 6.70 -5.67
C THR A 112 5.98 7.06 -4.27
N MET A 113 5.81 8.32 -3.85
CA MET A 113 6.17 8.79 -2.50
C MET A 113 5.44 8.03 -1.39
N LYS A 114 4.18 7.63 -1.61
CA LYS A 114 3.40 6.87 -0.63
C LYS A 114 3.74 5.37 -0.66
N THR A 115 4.25 4.83 -1.76
CA THR A 115 4.58 3.41 -1.85
C THR A 115 5.99 3.13 -1.37
N THR A 116 6.93 4.04 -1.60
CA THR A 116 8.29 3.97 -1.06
C THR A 116 8.28 4.15 0.46
N PHE A 117 9.03 3.29 1.16
CA PHE A 117 9.17 3.37 2.61
C PHE A 117 10.19 4.43 2.99
N SER A 118 9.75 5.35 3.84
CA SER A 118 10.61 6.31 4.51
C SER A 118 10.12 6.51 5.94
N GLU A 119 11.03 6.89 6.82
CA GLU A 119 10.72 7.07 8.23
C GLU A 119 9.57 8.07 8.44
N GLY A 120 8.57 7.68 9.25
CA GLY A 120 7.39 8.50 9.52
C GLY A 120 6.33 8.54 8.40
N THR A 121 6.51 7.81 7.29
CA THR A 121 5.47 7.68 6.27
C THR A 121 4.37 6.70 6.69
N ASP A 122 3.12 6.98 6.32
CA ASP A 122 1.98 6.14 6.70
C ASP A 122 2.14 4.67 6.25
N THR A 123 2.64 4.45 5.04
CA THR A 123 2.78 3.10 4.46
C THR A 123 3.89 2.31 5.13
N PHE A 124 4.98 2.98 5.51
CA PHE A 124 6.01 2.38 6.35
C PHE A 124 5.44 1.97 7.72
N GLU A 125 4.65 2.83 8.38
CA GLU A 125 4.05 2.51 9.67
C GLU A 125 3.03 1.36 9.57
N MET A 126 2.24 1.34 8.49
CA MET A 126 1.34 0.22 8.20
C MET A 126 2.09 -1.07 7.89
N TRP A 127 3.27 -1.01 7.28
CA TRP A 127 4.12 -2.18 7.09
C TRP A 127 4.74 -2.63 8.43
N ARG A 128 5.32 -1.72 9.19
CA ARG A 128 6.00 -1.96 10.48
C ARG A 128 5.06 -2.55 11.53
N LYS A 129 3.83 -2.06 11.61
CA LYS A 129 2.80 -2.57 12.51
C LYS A 129 1.43 -2.51 11.83
N PRO A 130 1.08 -3.52 11.02
CA PRO A 130 -0.18 -3.56 10.29
C PRO A 130 -1.39 -3.42 11.23
N PRO A 131 -2.30 -2.47 10.98
CA PRO A 131 -3.50 -2.29 11.81
C PRO A 131 -4.60 -3.32 11.47
N ILE A 132 -4.23 -4.51 11.00
CA ILE A 132 -5.15 -5.58 10.61
C ILE A 132 -5.24 -6.63 11.72
N LYS A 133 -6.38 -7.32 11.81
CA LYS A 133 -6.54 -8.48 12.69
C LYS A 133 -6.23 -9.73 11.89
N LEU A 134 -5.01 -10.22 12.01
CA LEU A 134 -4.60 -11.50 11.42
C LEU A 134 -4.94 -12.62 12.41
N PHE A 135 -5.51 -13.71 11.92
CA PHE A 135 -5.87 -14.87 12.74
C PHE A 135 -5.17 -16.13 12.26
N LEU A 136 -4.66 -16.92 13.19
CA LEU A 136 -4.16 -18.28 13.00
C LEU A 136 -5.21 -19.25 13.55
N LYS A 137 -5.85 -20.02 12.67
CA LYS A 137 -6.65 -21.20 13.05
C LYS A 137 -5.76 -22.43 13.00
N VAL A 138 -5.89 -23.29 14.00
CA VAL A 138 -5.19 -24.57 14.08
C VAL A 138 -6.20 -25.69 14.21
N TYR A 139 -6.05 -26.74 13.40
CA TYR A 139 -6.88 -27.94 13.41
C TYR A 139 -5.97 -29.14 13.70
N LEU A 140 -6.23 -29.83 14.81
CA LEU A 140 -5.45 -30.97 15.26
C LEU A 140 -6.05 -32.27 14.73
N PHE A 141 -5.20 -33.26 14.43
CA PHE A 141 -5.63 -34.60 14.05
C PHE A 141 -5.59 -35.54 15.27
N ASN A 142 -6.73 -35.68 15.94
CA ASN A 142 -6.89 -36.58 17.09
C ASN A 142 -6.96 -38.05 16.64
N VAL A 143 -6.21 -38.94 17.28
CA VAL A 143 -6.26 -40.38 17.00
C VAL A 143 -7.40 -41.03 17.80
N THR A 144 -8.34 -41.69 17.12
CA THR A 144 -9.52 -42.29 17.78
C THR A 144 -9.40 -43.78 18.10
N ASN A 145 -8.42 -44.48 17.51
CA ASN A 145 -8.23 -45.93 17.65
C ASN A 145 -6.82 -46.29 18.15
N LYS A 146 -6.31 -45.52 19.13
CA LYS A 146 -4.95 -45.72 19.68
C LYS A 146 -4.76 -47.17 20.15
N GLU A 147 -5.66 -47.67 20.99
CA GLU A 147 -5.54 -48.98 21.63
C GLU A 147 -5.59 -50.12 20.60
N GLU A 148 -6.48 -50.04 19.62
CA GLU A 148 -6.61 -51.00 18.52
C GLU A 148 -5.39 -51.00 17.59
N TYR A 149 -4.88 -49.81 17.24
CA TYR A 149 -3.70 -49.68 16.40
C TYR A 149 -2.44 -50.18 17.11
N MET A 150 -2.21 -49.75 18.37
CA MET A 150 -1.04 -50.15 19.14
C MET A 150 -1.03 -51.64 19.50
N SER A 151 -2.20 -52.29 19.58
CA SER A 151 -2.31 -53.75 19.74
C SER A 151 -2.20 -54.55 18.43
N GLY A 152 -2.14 -53.87 17.28
CA GLY A 152 -2.08 -54.48 15.95
C GLY A 152 -3.40 -55.05 15.45
N LYS A 153 -4.53 -54.73 16.10
CA LYS A 153 -5.88 -55.12 15.64
C LYS A 153 -6.28 -54.33 14.40
N ASP A 154 -6.03 -53.02 14.43
CA ASP A 154 -6.24 -52.13 13.29
C ASP A 154 -4.91 -51.89 12.58
N SER A 155 -4.89 -51.97 11.25
CA SER A 155 -3.70 -51.72 10.44
C SER A 155 -3.52 -50.24 10.05
N LYS A 156 -4.52 -49.39 10.29
CA LYS A 156 -4.52 -47.96 9.92
C LYS A 156 -4.93 -47.10 11.11
N LEU A 157 -4.32 -45.92 11.21
CA LEU A 157 -4.74 -44.90 12.17
C LEU A 157 -5.99 -44.19 11.67
N LYS A 158 -6.94 -44.00 12.57
CA LYS A 158 -8.17 -43.24 12.37
C LYS A 158 -8.02 -41.87 13.01
N PHE A 159 -8.13 -40.84 12.20
CA PHE A 159 -8.04 -39.45 12.64
C PHE A 159 -9.40 -38.79 12.66
N GLN A 160 -9.60 -37.96 13.69
CA GLN A 160 -10.70 -37.01 13.77
C GLN A 160 -10.10 -35.60 13.82
N GLN A 161 -10.51 -34.73 12.89
CA GLN A 161 -10.15 -33.33 12.96
C GLN A 161 -10.85 -32.66 14.16
N VAL A 162 -10.07 -31.95 14.99
CA VAL A 162 -10.57 -31.17 16.13
C VAL A 162 -10.08 -29.73 16.00
N GLY A 163 -10.99 -28.76 16.19
CA GLY A 163 -10.72 -27.33 16.04
C GLY A 163 -11.87 -26.58 15.34
N PRO A 164 -11.64 -25.34 14.89
CA PRO A 164 -10.38 -24.61 15.00
C PRO A 164 -10.06 -24.17 16.44
N TYR A 165 -8.77 -24.15 16.76
CA TYR A 165 -8.19 -23.35 17.83
C TYR A 165 -7.68 -22.04 17.21
N THR A 166 -8.32 -20.93 17.51
CA THR A 166 -8.06 -19.62 16.89
C THR A 166 -7.23 -18.68 17.77
N TYR A 167 -6.13 -18.19 17.22
CA TYR A 167 -5.24 -17.21 17.83
C TYR A 167 -5.20 -15.94 16.98
N ARG A 168 -5.14 -14.77 17.59
CA ARG A 168 -4.81 -13.52 16.90
C ARG A 168 -3.29 -13.40 16.81
N GLU A 169 -2.79 -13.18 15.60
CA GLU A 169 -1.38 -12.93 15.31
C GLU A 169 -1.14 -11.42 15.21
N ASP A 170 -0.45 -10.85 16.19
CA ASP A 170 -0.14 -9.41 16.22
C ASP A 170 1.21 -9.16 15.50
N MET A 171 1.25 -9.39 14.18
CA MET A 171 2.43 -9.24 13.32
C MET A 171 3.03 -7.83 13.38
N SER A 172 4.36 -7.73 13.51
CA SER A 172 5.10 -6.47 13.47
C SER A 172 6.58 -6.66 13.11
N HIS A 173 7.22 -5.56 12.70
CA HIS A 173 8.66 -5.50 12.43
C HIS A 173 9.33 -4.58 13.46
N GLY A 174 10.07 -5.19 14.38
CA GLY A 174 10.78 -4.53 15.46
C GLY A 174 12.15 -3.98 15.04
N ASN A 175 12.64 -3.00 15.82
CA ASN A 175 13.98 -2.41 15.69
C ASN A 175 14.40 -2.06 14.25
N VAL A 176 13.53 -1.34 13.54
CA VAL A 176 13.75 -1.03 12.13
C VAL A 176 14.85 0.02 11.97
N THR A 177 15.82 -0.25 11.10
CA THR A 177 16.91 0.67 10.76
C THR A 177 17.05 0.81 9.25
N PHE A 178 17.00 2.06 8.75
CA PHE A 178 17.15 2.35 7.32
C PHE A 178 18.63 2.37 6.93
N ASN A 179 18.93 1.72 5.81
CA ASN A 179 20.27 1.67 5.22
C ASN A 179 20.37 2.65 4.04
N THR A 180 21.60 3.01 3.66
CA THR A 180 21.87 3.96 2.56
C THR A 180 21.73 3.36 1.16
N ASN A 181 21.59 2.04 1.05
CA ASN A 181 21.46 1.31 -0.21
C ASN A 181 20.00 1.06 -0.63
N GLY A 182 19.02 1.78 -0.06
CA GLY A 182 17.61 1.60 -0.36
C GLY A 182 16.99 0.35 0.28
N THR A 183 17.55 -0.12 1.39
CA THR A 183 17.01 -1.23 2.19
C THR A 183 16.86 -0.85 3.65
N MET A 184 16.18 -1.69 4.44
CA MET A 184 16.02 -1.51 5.88
C MET A 184 16.11 -2.85 6.59
N ASN A 185 16.76 -2.88 7.75
CA ASN A 185 16.83 -4.07 8.59
C ASN A 185 15.69 -4.05 9.61
N SER A 186 15.13 -5.21 9.92
CA SER A 186 14.10 -5.36 10.94
C SER A 186 14.10 -6.75 11.58
N ILE A 187 13.50 -6.85 12.76
CA ILE A 187 13.30 -8.09 13.49
C ILE A 187 11.82 -8.50 13.36
N PRO A 188 11.49 -9.63 12.72
CA PRO A 188 10.11 -10.08 12.61
C PRO A 188 9.55 -10.51 13.97
N LEU A 189 8.33 -10.09 14.30
CA LEU A 189 7.64 -10.41 15.55
C LEU A 189 6.21 -10.85 15.24
N HIS A 190 5.82 -12.04 15.72
CA HIS A 190 4.49 -12.62 15.48
C HIS A 190 3.88 -13.21 16.76
N PRO A 191 3.70 -12.42 17.84
CA PRO A 191 3.08 -12.91 19.06
C PRO A 191 1.65 -13.38 18.81
N LEU A 192 1.28 -14.50 19.44
CA LEU A 192 -0.03 -15.13 19.33
C LEU A 192 -0.83 -14.90 20.62
N THR A 193 -2.08 -14.45 20.47
CA THR A 193 -3.04 -14.29 21.57
C THR A 193 -4.23 -15.21 21.36
N TRP A 194 -4.58 -16.04 22.33
CA TRP A 194 -5.73 -16.95 22.25
C TRP A 194 -7.07 -16.20 22.14
N ILE A 195 -7.95 -16.62 21.22
CA ILE A 195 -9.28 -16.04 21.00
C ILE A 195 -10.35 -17.14 21.15
N PRO A 196 -10.90 -17.34 22.38
CA PRO A 196 -11.84 -18.42 22.64
C PRO A 196 -13.15 -18.26 21.87
N GLU A 197 -13.59 -17.04 21.56
CA GLU A 197 -14.88 -16.78 20.90
C GLU A 197 -14.90 -17.23 19.43
N LEU A 198 -13.73 -17.36 18.80
CA LEU A 198 -13.59 -17.83 17.42
C LEU A 198 -13.11 -19.29 17.37
N SER A 199 -13.13 -19.99 18.50
CA SER A 199 -12.63 -21.35 18.64
C SER A 199 -13.76 -22.30 18.95
N ASN A 200 -13.74 -23.48 18.31
CA ASN A 200 -14.77 -24.50 18.51
C ASN A 200 -14.39 -25.53 19.59
N GLY A 201 -13.23 -25.35 20.21
CA GLY A 201 -12.69 -26.18 21.29
C GLY A 201 -11.91 -25.33 22.28
N THR A 202 -11.44 -25.95 23.36
CA THR A 202 -10.65 -25.29 24.40
C THR A 202 -9.19 -25.73 24.35
N GLU A 203 -8.26 -24.85 24.75
CA GLU A 203 -6.84 -25.22 24.85
C GLU A 203 -6.61 -26.47 25.73
N ASP A 204 -7.53 -26.77 26.64
CA ASP A 204 -7.49 -27.90 27.57
C ASP A 204 -8.11 -29.20 27.00
N ASP A 205 -8.57 -29.21 25.75
CA ASP A 205 -9.14 -30.39 25.09
C ASP A 205 -8.11 -31.53 25.09
N LEU A 206 -8.49 -32.67 25.67
CA LEU A 206 -7.62 -33.84 25.79
C LEU A 206 -7.70 -34.73 24.55
N LEU A 207 -6.59 -34.85 23.83
CA LEU A 207 -6.50 -35.58 22.56
C LEU A 207 -5.40 -36.65 22.63
N TYR A 208 -5.53 -37.70 21.83
CA TYR A 208 -4.44 -38.65 21.58
C TYR A 208 -3.65 -38.18 20.37
N LEU A 209 -2.40 -37.78 20.61
CA LEU A 209 -1.54 -37.13 19.61
C LEU A 209 -0.18 -37.83 19.51
N PRO A 210 0.54 -37.69 18.37
CA PRO A 210 1.88 -38.21 18.22
C PRO A 210 2.84 -37.63 19.27
N ASN A 211 3.63 -38.49 19.90
CA ASN A 211 4.69 -38.07 20.79
C ASN A 211 5.88 -37.55 19.97
N ILE A 212 5.86 -36.26 19.64
CA ILE A 212 6.84 -35.60 18.76
C ILE A 212 8.26 -35.87 19.24
N ALA A 213 8.53 -35.72 20.54
CA ALA A 213 9.85 -35.96 21.10
C ALA A 213 10.35 -37.40 20.89
N LEU A 214 9.53 -38.40 21.24
CA LEU A 214 9.91 -39.80 21.11
C LEU A 214 10.13 -40.18 19.65
N LEU A 215 9.19 -39.82 18.78
CA LEU A 215 9.24 -40.19 17.36
C LEU A 215 10.39 -39.49 16.62
N SER A 216 10.67 -38.22 16.93
CA SER A 216 11.83 -37.50 16.39
C SER A 216 13.16 -38.13 16.84
N ILE A 217 13.31 -38.42 18.13
CA ILE A 217 14.52 -39.08 18.65
C ILE A 217 14.67 -40.46 18.02
N ALA A 218 13.59 -41.24 17.92
CA ALA A 218 13.60 -42.55 17.30
C ALA A 218 14.07 -42.50 15.83
N ASN A 219 13.57 -41.51 15.07
CA ASN A 219 13.94 -41.33 13.67
C ASN A 219 15.43 -40.97 13.50
N VAL A 220 15.92 -39.99 14.27
CA VAL A 220 17.33 -39.58 14.18
C VAL A 220 18.27 -40.66 14.69
N MET A 221 17.87 -41.42 15.72
CA MET A 221 18.71 -42.45 16.33
C MET A 221 18.64 -43.80 15.62
N ASN A 222 17.86 -43.94 14.56
CA ASN A 222 17.76 -45.21 13.83
C ASN A 222 19.11 -45.64 13.24
N ASP A 223 19.90 -44.67 12.75
CA ASP A 223 21.22 -44.90 12.15
C ASP A 223 22.37 -44.91 13.17
N ALA A 224 22.05 -44.77 14.47
CA ALA A 224 23.06 -44.80 15.52
C ALA A 224 23.66 -46.20 15.73
N THR A 225 24.81 -46.26 16.40
CA THR A 225 25.48 -47.55 16.69
C THR A 225 24.59 -48.48 17.51
N PHE A 226 24.82 -49.79 17.37
CA PHE A 226 24.03 -50.80 18.07
C PHE A 226 23.88 -50.53 19.58
N PHE A 227 24.98 -50.20 20.27
CA PHE A 227 24.96 -49.94 21.71
C PHE A 227 24.17 -48.68 22.07
N THR A 228 24.24 -47.62 21.25
CA THR A 228 23.43 -46.41 21.44
C THR A 228 21.93 -46.73 21.35
N ARG A 229 21.52 -47.53 20.35
CA ARG A 229 20.12 -47.96 20.19
C ARG A 229 19.63 -48.83 21.34
N VAL A 230 20.48 -49.74 21.85
CA VAL A 230 20.18 -50.53 23.05
C VAL A 230 19.95 -49.63 24.26
N GLY A 231 20.85 -48.66 24.49
CA GLY A 231 20.70 -47.68 25.57
C GLY A 231 19.40 -46.88 25.46
N LEU A 232 19.08 -46.36 24.28
CA LEU A 232 17.84 -45.64 24.01
C LEU A 232 16.61 -46.53 24.29
N ASN A 233 16.60 -47.77 23.82
CA ASN A 233 15.51 -48.72 24.04
C ASN A 233 15.31 -49.06 25.52
N LEU A 234 16.39 -49.14 26.31
CA LEU A 234 16.29 -49.33 27.75
C LEU A 234 15.64 -48.12 28.43
N VAL A 235 16.02 -46.90 28.03
CA VAL A 235 15.40 -45.67 28.54
C VAL A 235 13.91 -45.64 28.20
N ILE A 236 13.55 -45.81 26.92
CA ILE A 236 12.15 -45.78 26.45
C ILE A 236 11.28 -46.78 27.23
N LYS A 237 11.77 -48.00 27.42
CA LYS A 237 11.06 -49.04 28.19
C LYS A 237 10.94 -48.67 29.67
N LYS A 238 12.01 -48.13 30.28
CA LYS A 238 12.02 -47.73 31.69
C LYS A 238 11.11 -46.53 31.97
N THR A 239 11.01 -45.59 31.05
CA THR A 239 10.13 -44.41 31.16
C THR A 239 8.71 -44.68 30.66
N ASN A 240 8.41 -45.90 30.20
CA ASN A 240 7.14 -46.28 29.57
C ASN A 240 6.68 -45.26 28.50
N SER A 241 7.62 -44.80 27.67
CA SER A 241 7.32 -43.80 26.65
C SER A 241 6.62 -44.43 25.45
N GLU A 242 5.42 -43.94 25.14
CA GLU A 242 4.59 -44.42 24.02
C GLU A 242 4.66 -43.46 22.83
N ALA A 243 4.49 -43.98 21.62
CA ALA A 243 4.46 -43.22 20.38
C ALA A 243 3.21 -42.34 20.23
N LEU A 244 2.10 -42.73 20.86
CA LEU A 244 0.88 -41.94 20.95
C LEU A 244 0.58 -41.66 22.41
N VAL A 245 0.40 -40.39 22.75
CA VAL A 245 0.22 -39.93 24.13
C VAL A 245 -1.02 -39.06 24.24
N LYS A 246 -1.66 -39.11 25.39
CA LYS A 246 -2.80 -38.24 25.70
C LYS A 246 -2.26 -36.94 26.27
N MET A 247 -2.58 -35.81 25.64
CA MET A 247 -2.20 -34.48 26.10
C MET A 247 -3.24 -33.43 25.69
N THR A 248 -3.15 -32.25 26.28
CA THR A 248 -4.02 -31.12 25.90
C THR A 248 -3.60 -30.53 24.56
N ALA A 249 -4.55 -29.88 23.87
CA ALA A 249 -4.25 -29.11 22.66
C ALA A 249 -3.15 -28.07 22.89
N LYS A 250 -3.18 -27.39 24.05
CA LYS A 250 -2.17 -26.41 24.48
C LYS A 250 -0.77 -26.99 24.58
N GLU A 251 -0.65 -28.13 25.25
CA GLU A 251 0.62 -28.81 25.46
C GLU A 251 1.26 -29.17 24.12
N PHE A 252 0.47 -29.73 23.20
CA PHE A 252 0.95 -30.10 21.87
C PHE A 252 1.39 -28.89 21.03
N MET A 253 0.64 -27.79 21.08
CA MET A 253 0.92 -26.59 20.29
C MET A 253 2.02 -25.71 20.88
N PHE A 254 2.01 -25.45 22.19
CA PHE A 254 2.84 -24.41 22.82
C PHE A 254 3.91 -24.91 23.79
N GLY A 255 3.89 -26.20 24.11
CA GLY A 255 4.95 -26.82 24.88
C GLY A 255 4.46 -27.81 25.90
N TYR A 256 5.06 -29.00 25.87
CA TYR A 256 5.08 -29.93 26.98
C TYR A 256 6.52 -30.23 27.37
N LYS A 257 6.72 -30.59 28.65
CA LYS A 257 8.00 -31.12 29.13
C LYS A 257 7.96 -32.64 29.01
N SER A 258 9.05 -33.25 28.55
CA SER A 258 9.19 -34.70 28.58
C SER A 258 10.54 -35.11 29.13
N THR A 259 10.58 -36.24 29.83
CA THR A 259 11.83 -36.81 30.37
C THR A 259 12.83 -37.10 29.26
N LEU A 260 12.36 -37.51 28.08
CA LEU A 260 13.21 -37.77 26.91
C LEU A 260 13.84 -36.49 26.36
N LEU A 261 13.13 -35.36 26.35
CA LEU A 261 13.70 -34.07 25.95
C LEU A 261 14.73 -33.58 26.96
N SER A 262 14.45 -33.70 28.26
CA SER A 262 15.40 -33.33 29.31
C SER A 262 16.68 -34.18 29.23
N LEU A 263 16.56 -35.48 28.98
CA LEU A 263 17.70 -36.36 28.73
C LEU A 263 18.43 -35.99 27.43
N GLY A 264 17.70 -35.72 26.35
CA GLY A 264 18.26 -35.26 25.07
C GLY A 264 19.07 -33.98 25.22
N ASN A 265 18.56 -33.00 25.95
CA ASN A 265 19.26 -31.75 26.26
C ASN A 265 20.52 -31.99 27.10
N THR A 266 20.43 -32.88 28.10
CA THR A 266 21.57 -33.20 28.97
C THR A 266 22.69 -33.93 28.23
N PHE A 267 22.35 -34.89 27.37
CA PHE A 267 23.32 -35.76 26.71
C PHE A 267 23.70 -35.33 25.28
N MET A 268 22.89 -34.49 24.63
CA MET A 268 23.11 -33.95 23.28
C MET A 268 22.73 -32.45 23.21
N PRO A 269 23.36 -31.59 24.03
CA PRO A 269 23.02 -30.17 24.10
C PRO A 269 23.27 -29.42 22.79
N SER A 270 24.16 -29.92 21.93
CA SER A 270 24.41 -29.36 20.59
C SER A 270 23.25 -29.57 19.61
N TRP A 271 22.32 -30.47 19.91
CA TRP A 271 21.18 -30.80 19.03
C TRP A 271 19.84 -30.33 19.60
N ILE A 272 19.53 -30.66 20.87
CA ILE A 272 18.28 -30.26 21.53
C ILE A 272 18.62 -29.32 22.69
N TYR A 273 18.54 -28.00 22.46
CA TYR A 273 18.90 -26.99 23.47
C TYR A 273 17.69 -26.40 24.21
N PHE A 274 16.47 -26.87 23.92
CA PHE A 274 15.23 -26.37 24.51
C PHE A 274 14.62 -27.37 25.51
N ASP A 275 13.95 -26.83 26.54
CA ASP A 275 13.37 -27.61 27.65
C ASP A 275 11.89 -27.98 27.42
N LYS A 276 11.23 -27.31 26.48
CA LYS A 276 9.83 -27.55 26.10
C LYS A 276 9.71 -27.76 24.60
N LEU A 277 8.78 -28.62 24.18
CA LEU A 277 8.50 -28.88 22.78
C LEU A 277 7.02 -28.63 22.51
N GLY A 278 6.73 -27.65 21.64
CA GLY A 278 5.39 -27.38 21.13
C GLY A 278 5.49 -27.05 19.65
N LEU A 279 4.61 -27.61 18.83
CA LEU A 279 4.75 -27.51 17.37
C LEU A 279 4.59 -26.07 16.87
N ILE A 280 3.56 -25.36 17.32
CA ILE A 280 3.31 -23.96 16.96
C ILE A 280 4.37 -23.04 17.61
N ASP A 281 4.72 -23.29 18.88
CA ASP A 281 5.77 -22.52 19.58
C ASP A 281 7.12 -22.56 18.85
N ARG A 282 7.52 -23.71 18.30
CA ARG A 282 8.77 -23.82 17.52
C ARG A 282 8.65 -23.19 16.13
N MET A 283 7.48 -23.19 15.50
CA MET A 283 7.26 -22.55 14.20
C MET A 283 7.20 -21.03 14.27
N TYR A 284 6.74 -20.50 15.39
CA TYR A 284 6.65 -19.08 15.71
C TYR A 284 7.81 -18.60 16.59
N ASP A 285 8.88 -19.39 16.71
CA ASP A 285 10.12 -18.95 17.35
C ASP A 285 10.90 -18.07 16.37
N PHE A 286 10.88 -16.75 16.58
CA PHE A 286 11.63 -15.77 15.79
C PHE A 286 12.86 -15.23 16.55
N ASP A 287 13.24 -15.86 17.66
CA ASP A 287 14.33 -15.37 18.47
C ASP A 287 15.66 -15.40 17.70
N GLY A 288 16.30 -14.23 17.61
CA GLY A 288 17.55 -14.04 16.86
C GLY A 288 17.38 -13.88 15.34
N ASP A 289 16.16 -13.95 14.82
CA ASP A 289 15.93 -13.73 13.39
C ASP A 289 16.00 -12.24 13.01
N THR A 290 16.52 -12.00 11.82
CA THR A 290 16.65 -10.68 11.22
C THR A 290 16.24 -10.73 9.75
N SER A 291 15.73 -9.62 9.25
CA SER A 291 15.35 -9.48 7.86
C SER A 291 15.83 -8.15 7.30
N THR A 292 16.27 -8.16 6.06
CA THR A 292 16.53 -6.93 5.30
C THR A 292 15.51 -6.83 4.18
N ILE A 293 14.85 -5.68 4.07
CA ILE A 293 13.70 -5.44 3.19
C ILE A 293 14.01 -4.25 2.30
N TYR A 294 13.63 -4.32 1.03
CA TYR A 294 13.74 -3.19 0.12
C TYR A 294 12.76 -2.07 0.50
N THR A 295 13.24 -0.82 0.54
CA THR A 295 12.37 0.34 0.81
C THR A 295 11.50 0.71 -0.40
N GLY A 296 11.99 0.38 -1.60
CA GLY A 296 11.41 0.81 -2.88
C GLY A 296 11.89 2.17 -3.35
N GLU A 297 12.99 2.69 -2.78
CA GLU A 297 13.65 3.91 -3.24
C GLU A 297 14.30 3.72 -4.62
N THR A 298 14.92 2.55 -4.84
CA THR A 298 15.58 2.20 -6.11
C THR A 298 14.60 1.69 -7.16
N ASP A 299 13.70 0.77 -6.76
CA ASP A 299 12.61 0.26 -7.58
C ASP A 299 11.36 0.07 -6.72
N ILE A 300 10.30 0.81 -7.06
CA ILE A 300 9.00 0.76 -6.37
C ILE A 300 8.40 -0.65 -6.36
N ARG A 301 8.70 -1.49 -7.36
CA ARG A 301 8.20 -2.87 -7.44
C ARG A 301 8.82 -3.77 -6.38
N LEU A 302 10.00 -3.40 -5.84
CA LEU A 302 10.67 -4.16 -4.78
C LEU A 302 10.22 -3.75 -3.38
N SER A 303 9.49 -2.64 -3.23
CA SER A 303 9.09 -2.12 -1.93
C SER A 303 8.40 -3.19 -1.05
N GLY A 304 8.92 -3.42 0.15
CA GLY A 304 8.39 -4.39 1.11
C GLY A 304 8.77 -5.85 0.85
N LEU A 305 9.62 -6.15 -0.14
CA LEU A 305 10.12 -7.49 -0.40
C LEU A 305 11.44 -7.75 0.30
N PHE A 306 11.73 -9.01 0.62
CA PHE A 306 13.00 -9.43 1.18
C PHE A 306 14.16 -9.15 0.22
N GLU A 307 15.18 -8.45 0.70
CA GLU A 307 16.52 -8.53 0.12
C GLU A 307 17.19 -9.82 0.62
N ASN A 308 17.14 -10.04 1.93
CA ASN A 308 17.73 -11.20 2.61
C ASN A 308 16.98 -11.55 3.91
N TYR A 309 17.16 -12.79 4.36
CA TYR A 309 16.70 -13.30 5.65
C TYR A 309 17.90 -13.87 6.41
N ASN A 310 18.10 -13.48 7.67
CA ASN A 310 19.27 -13.82 8.47
C ASN A 310 20.60 -13.54 7.74
N SER A 311 20.70 -12.34 7.15
CA SER A 311 21.86 -11.84 6.41
C SER A 311 22.20 -12.62 5.12
N ARG A 312 21.31 -13.48 4.62
CA ARG A 312 21.53 -14.27 3.40
C ARG A 312 20.39 -14.09 2.40
N PRO A 313 20.67 -13.82 1.11
CA PRO A 313 19.62 -13.72 0.08
C PRO A 313 19.06 -15.10 -0.33
N TYR A 314 19.55 -16.16 0.32
CA TYR A 314 19.13 -17.54 0.15
C TYR A 314 19.02 -18.25 1.51
N LEU A 315 18.22 -19.31 1.54
CA LEU A 315 18.05 -20.22 2.65
C LEU A 315 19.17 -21.28 2.63
N PRO A 316 20.01 -21.37 3.67
CA PRO A 316 21.13 -22.32 3.69
C PRO A 316 20.69 -23.79 3.76
N GLN A 317 19.41 -24.07 4.03
CA GLN A 317 18.85 -25.42 4.12
C GLN A 317 18.68 -26.10 2.75
N TRP A 318 18.84 -25.35 1.66
CA TRP A 318 18.73 -25.85 0.30
C TRP A 318 20.01 -25.54 -0.49
N ASP A 319 20.49 -26.52 -1.26
CA ASP A 319 21.82 -26.46 -1.88
C ASP A 319 21.95 -25.33 -2.92
N ALA A 320 20.92 -25.11 -3.74
CA ALA A 320 21.01 -24.22 -4.89
C ALA A 320 19.67 -23.57 -5.28
N ALA A 321 19.77 -22.53 -6.12
CA ALA A 321 18.63 -21.92 -6.77
C ALA A 321 17.98 -22.90 -7.77
N PRO A 322 16.65 -22.83 -7.98
CA PRO A 322 15.72 -21.85 -7.41
C PRO A 322 15.24 -22.19 -5.99
N CYS A 323 15.54 -23.37 -5.45
CA CYS A 323 14.97 -23.86 -4.19
C CYS A 323 15.38 -23.03 -2.97
N ASN A 324 16.59 -22.49 -2.97
CA ASN A 324 17.13 -21.74 -1.85
C ASN A 324 16.78 -20.25 -1.88
N THR A 325 16.16 -19.71 -2.92
CA THR A 325 16.03 -18.25 -3.10
C THR A 325 14.97 -17.66 -2.16
N VAL A 326 15.33 -16.63 -1.39
CA VAL A 326 14.39 -15.84 -0.56
C VAL A 326 14.27 -14.38 -1.01
N SER A 327 15.31 -13.86 -1.67
CA SER A 327 15.30 -12.50 -2.20
C SER A 327 14.14 -12.29 -3.20
N GLY A 328 13.44 -11.17 -3.09
CA GLY A 328 12.25 -10.82 -3.87
C GLY A 328 10.94 -11.43 -3.36
N ALA A 329 10.97 -12.24 -2.30
CA ALA A 329 9.75 -12.77 -1.68
C ALA A 329 9.06 -11.73 -0.80
N SER A 330 7.74 -11.84 -0.69
CA SER A 330 6.89 -11.07 0.21
C SER A 330 6.71 -11.84 1.52
N ASP A 331 6.68 -11.14 2.65
CA ASP A 331 6.22 -11.67 3.92
C ASP A 331 4.69 -11.63 4.06
N GLY A 332 3.95 -11.41 2.98
CA GLY A 332 2.49 -11.31 2.98
C GLY A 332 1.93 -9.97 3.48
N SER A 333 2.76 -9.03 3.94
CA SER A 333 2.30 -7.67 4.27
C SER A 333 2.25 -6.74 3.04
N LYS A 334 3.17 -6.96 2.10
CA LYS A 334 3.28 -6.21 0.84
C LYS A 334 3.88 -7.07 -0.27
N PHE A 335 3.23 -7.04 -1.43
CA PHE A 335 3.67 -7.69 -2.66
C PHE A 335 4.22 -6.64 -3.64
N PRO A 336 4.85 -7.04 -4.76
CA PRO A 336 5.34 -6.09 -5.74
C PRO A 336 4.25 -5.10 -6.19
N ALA A 337 4.60 -3.82 -6.29
CA ALA A 337 3.72 -2.83 -6.91
C ALA A 337 3.72 -3.00 -8.44
N LEU A 338 2.70 -2.45 -9.11
CA LEU A 338 2.56 -2.45 -10.57
C LEU A 338 2.63 -3.87 -11.17
N ILE A 339 1.84 -4.78 -10.60
CA ILE A 339 1.78 -6.20 -10.96
C ILE A 339 1.25 -6.36 -12.38
N LYS A 340 2.01 -7.05 -13.21
CA LYS A 340 1.58 -7.42 -14.57
C LYS A 340 0.77 -8.72 -14.55
N PRO A 341 -0.14 -8.93 -15.51
CA PRO A 341 -1.00 -10.13 -15.54
C PRO A 341 -0.25 -11.48 -15.49
N ASN A 342 0.97 -11.55 -16.02
CA ASN A 342 1.78 -12.78 -16.08
C ASN A 342 2.88 -12.84 -14.99
N ASP A 343 2.90 -11.91 -14.04
CA ASP A 343 3.89 -11.93 -12.97
C ASP A 343 3.64 -13.10 -12.02
N THR A 344 4.69 -13.87 -11.73
CA THR A 344 4.71 -14.82 -10.61
C THR A 344 5.23 -14.10 -9.38
N LEU A 345 4.46 -14.12 -8.31
CA LEU A 345 4.85 -13.52 -7.03
C LEU A 345 5.43 -14.61 -6.12
N PHE A 346 6.20 -14.22 -5.11
CA PHE A 346 6.75 -15.16 -4.14
C PHE A 346 6.32 -14.77 -2.73
N PHE A 347 5.89 -15.75 -1.94
CA PHE A 347 5.52 -15.58 -0.54
C PHE A 347 6.46 -16.40 0.34
N PHE A 348 7.02 -15.79 1.38
CA PHE A 348 7.92 -16.43 2.31
C PHE A 348 7.49 -16.18 3.76
N ARG A 349 7.43 -17.27 4.51
CA ARG A 349 7.39 -17.30 5.97
C ARG A 349 8.44 -18.31 6.41
N LYS A 350 9.10 -18.05 7.54
CA LYS A 350 10.02 -19.01 8.19
C LYS A 350 9.40 -20.40 8.29
N SER A 351 8.11 -20.45 8.65
CA SER A 351 7.34 -21.67 8.83
C SER A 351 7.19 -22.55 7.58
N LEU A 352 7.38 -21.98 6.38
CA LEU A 352 7.27 -22.71 5.12
C LEU A 352 8.61 -23.32 4.69
N CYS A 353 9.72 -22.88 5.28
CA CYS A 353 11.08 -23.30 4.93
C CYS A 353 11.45 -23.06 3.45
N ARG A 354 10.65 -22.32 2.68
CA ARG A 354 10.94 -21.94 1.28
C ARG A 354 10.07 -20.77 0.83
N SER A 355 10.48 -20.14 -0.27
CA SER A 355 9.61 -19.22 -1.01
C SER A 355 8.58 -20.01 -1.80
N MET A 356 7.30 -19.67 -1.59
CA MET A 356 6.16 -20.25 -2.28
C MET A 356 5.78 -19.40 -3.50
N PRO A 357 5.81 -19.96 -4.72
CA PRO A 357 5.41 -19.25 -5.92
C PRO A 357 3.88 -19.12 -5.99
N LEU A 358 3.41 -17.91 -6.30
CA LEU A 358 2.02 -17.55 -6.48
C LEU A 358 1.72 -17.29 -7.96
N VAL A 359 0.67 -17.92 -8.46
CA VAL A 359 0.18 -17.73 -9.84
C VAL A 359 -1.22 -17.13 -9.83
N ARG A 360 -1.46 -16.22 -10.77
CA ARG A 360 -2.75 -15.56 -10.90
C ARG A 360 -3.78 -16.54 -11.45
N VAL A 361 -4.92 -16.63 -10.78
CA VAL A 361 -6.04 -17.51 -11.17
C VAL A 361 -7.30 -16.74 -11.55
N GLY A 362 -7.40 -15.46 -11.16
CA GLY A 362 -8.57 -14.64 -11.44
C GLY A 362 -8.42 -13.19 -10.97
N GLU A 363 -9.55 -12.50 -10.88
CA GLU A 363 -9.70 -11.16 -10.31
C GLU A 363 -10.91 -11.15 -9.37
N ASP A 364 -10.92 -10.26 -8.39
CA ASP A 364 -12.02 -10.07 -7.46
C ASP A 364 -12.11 -8.62 -6.97
N TRP A 365 -13.23 -8.25 -6.36
CA TRP A 365 -13.48 -6.94 -5.78
C TRP A 365 -13.66 -7.04 -4.27
N VAL A 366 -12.65 -6.58 -3.52
CA VAL A 366 -12.66 -6.58 -2.06
C VAL A 366 -12.63 -5.13 -1.55
N SER A 367 -13.54 -4.79 -0.65
CA SER A 367 -13.69 -3.43 -0.10
C SER A 367 -13.77 -2.32 -1.16
N GLY A 368 -14.40 -2.61 -2.32
CA GLY A 368 -14.57 -1.66 -3.42
C GLY A 368 -13.32 -1.41 -4.28
N MET A 369 -12.26 -2.22 -4.12
CA MET A 369 -11.03 -2.15 -4.89
C MET A 369 -10.84 -3.43 -5.71
N ASN A 370 -10.28 -3.28 -6.92
CA ASN A 370 -9.90 -4.41 -7.75
C ASN A 370 -8.68 -5.12 -7.15
N GLY A 371 -8.72 -6.45 -7.13
CA GLY A 371 -7.62 -7.31 -6.70
C GLY A 371 -7.44 -8.49 -7.65
N TYR A 372 -6.19 -8.87 -7.90
CA TYR A 372 -5.86 -10.11 -8.57
C TYR A 372 -5.87 -11.25 -7.56
N ARG A 373 -6.55 -12.34 -7.92
CA ARG A 373 -6.61 -13.55 -7.11
C ARG A 373 -5.44 -14.47 -7.46
N TYR A 374 -4.69 -14.89 -6.45
CA TYR A 374 -3.50 -15.72 -6.57
C TYR A 374 -3.61 -16.97 -5.71
N HIS A 375 -3.20 -18.11 -6.27
CA HIS A 375 -3.04 -19.38 -5.55
C HIS A 375 -1.57 -19.78 -5.54
N PHE A 376 -1.20 -20.71 -4.65
CA PHE A 376 0.07 -21.39 -4.81
C PHE A 376 0.11 -22.10 -6.17
N ARG A 377 1.25 -22.04 -6.85
CA ARG A 377 1.45 -22.75 -8.11
C ARG A 377 1.20 -24.24 -7.89
N LYS A 378 0.45 -24.88 -8.79
CA LYS A 378 0.25 -26.33 -8.77
C LYS A 378 1.59 -27.05 -8.72
N GLY A 379 1.71 -28.06 -7.85
CA GLY A 379 2.97 -28.76 -7.62
C GLY A 379 4.04 -27.94 -6.89
N ALA A 380 3.69 -26.82 -6.25
CA ALA A 380 4.66 -26.05 -5.45
C ALA A 380 5.28 -26.88 -4.33
N LEU A 381 4.55 -27.83 -3.74
CA LEU A 381 5.05 -28.75 -2.71
C LEU A 381 5.59 -30.07 -3.27
N ASP A 382 5.70 -30.20 -4.60
CA ASP A 382 6.42 -31.32 -5.21
C ASP A 382 7.91 -31.22 -4.90
N ASN A 383 8.58 -32.36 -4.85
CA ASN A 383 10.00 -32.48 -4.51
C ASN A 383 10.86 -33.02 -5.68
N GLY A 384 10.37 -32.91 -6.92
CA GLY A 384 11.06 -33.39 -8.12
C GLY A 384 10.46 -34.64 -8.74
N HIS A 385 9.35 -35.16 -8.20
CA HIS A 385 8.67 -36.33 -8.73
C HIS A 385 7.98 -36.00 -10.05
N ASN A 386 7.21 -34.91 -10.05
CA ASN A 386 6.47 -34.43 -11.23
C ASN A 386 7.07 -33.12 -11.79
N GLU A 387 7.62 -32.26 -10.91
CA GLU A 387 8.15 -30.96 -11.29
C GLU A 387 9.68 -30.95 -11.20
N THR A 388 10.34 -31.09 -12.35
CA THR A 388 11.81 -31.16 -12.42
C THR A 388 12.52 -29.95 -11.79
N ALA A 389 11.92 -28.76 -11.83
CA ALA A 389 12.48 -27.56 -11.20
C ALA A 389 12.55 -27.66 -9.66
N ASN A 390 11.73 -28.52 -9.06
CA ASN A 390 11.67 -28.74 -7.62
C ASN A 390 12.58 -29.89 -7.13
N LYS A 391 13.39 -30.49 -8.01
CA LYS A 391 14.28 -31.62 -7.65
C LYS A 391 15.25 -31.32 -6.51
N CYS A 392 15.64 -30.05 -6.33
CA CYS A 392 16.49 -29.64 -5.20
C CYS A 392 15.79 -29.69 -3.83
N PHE A 393 14.46 -29.87 -3.77
CA PHE A 393 13.75 -30.12 -2.51
C PHE A 393 13.81 -31.60 -2.08
N CYS A 394 14.29 -32.49 -2.94
CA CYS A 394 14.59 -33.86 -2.57
C CYS A 394 15.96 -33.95 -1.86
N ARG A 395 15.94 -34.29 -0.56
CA ARG A 395 17.15 -34.36 0.25
C ARG A 395 17.97 -35.60 -0.05
N LYS A 396 19.23 -35.40 -0.50
CA LYS A 396 20.25 -36.46 -0.60
C LYS A 396 19.79 -37.70 -1.38
N GLY A 397 18.90 -37.53 -2.36
CA GLY A 397 18.31 -38.63 -3.15
C GLY A 397 17.18 -39.40 -2.46
N ASN A 398 16.85 -39.09 -1.19
CA ASN A 398 15.76 -39.67 -0.44
C ASN A 398 14.54 -38.74 -0.51
N CYS A 399 13.77 -38.85 -1.60
CA CYS A 399 12.59 -38.01 -1.78
C CYS A 399 11.39 -38.59 -1.04
N LEU A 400 10.59 -37.73 -0.39
CA LEU A 400 9.29 -38.10 0.14
C LEU A 400 8.28 -38.34 -1.01
N PRO A 401 7.13 -38.99 -0.75
CA PRO A 401 6.04 -39.05 -1.72
C PRO A 401 5.64 -37.69 -2.28
N ALA A 402 5.10 -37.65 -3.50
CA ALA A 402 4.72 -36.42 -4.18
C ALA A 402 3.72 -35.60 -3.35
N GLY A 403 3.86 -34.26 -3.39
CA GLY A 403 3.05 -33.33 -2.59
C GLY A 403 3.50 -33.15 -1.14
N LEU A 404 4.61 -33.78 -0.74
CA LEU A 404 5.31 -33.50 0.51
C LEU A 404 6.63 -32.78 0.26
N ILE A 405 6.89 -31.75 1.07
CA ILE A 405 8.22 -31.14 1.17
C ILE A 405 8.85 -31.47 2.53
N ASP A 406 10.07 -32.00 2.50
CA ASP A 406 10.85 -32.32 3.69
C ASP A 406 11.50 -31.05 4.26
N VAL A 407 11.12 -30.64 5.46
CA VAL A 407 11.63 -29.41 6.12
C VAL A 407 12.49 -29.71 7.35
N THR A 408 13.01 -30.92 7.46
CA THR A 408 13.89 -31.40 8.55
C THR A 408 14.99 -30.42 8.97
N ASP A 409 15.77 -29.85 8.03
CA ASP A 409 16.88 -28.93 8.38
C ASP A 409 16.40 -27.55 8.85
N CYS A 410 15.12 -27.20 8.64
CA CYS A 410 14.52 -25.97 9.18
C CYS A 410 14.03 -26.15 10.63
N TYR A 411 13.81 -27.40 11.07
CA TYR A 411 13.18 -27.71 12.36
C TYR A 411 14.04 -28.65 13.20
N TYR A 412 15.29 -28.26 13.45
CA TYR A 412 16.20 -28.93 14.39
C TYR A 412 16.46 -30.40 14.04
N GLY A 413 16.35 -30.81 12.77
CA GLY A 413 16.54 -32.20 12.37
C GLY A 413 15.36 -33.12 12.72
N PHE A 414 14.22 -32.57 13.15
CA PHE A 414 13.01 -33.36 13.33
C PHE A 414 12.41 -33.76 11.98
N PRO A 415 11.83 -34.96 11.85
CA PRO A 415 11.29 -35.49 10.59
C PRO A 415 9.98 -34.81 10.19
N ILE A 416 10.02 -33.49 9.98
CA ILE A 416 8.85 -32.66 9.66
C ILE A 416 8.71 -32.53 8.15
N ALA A 417 7.50 -32.79 7.66
CA ALA A 417 7.13 -32.59 6.26
C ALA A 417 5.88 -31.72 6.15
N LEU A 418 5.89 -30.77 5.21
CA LEU A 418 4.72 -29.92 4.92
C LEU A 418 3.94 -30.47 3.74
N SER A 419 2.62 -30.30 3.79
CA SER A 419 1.68 -30.62 2.71
C SER A 419 0.57 -29.60 2.66
N TYR A 420 -0.31 -29.67 1.67
CA TYR A 420 -1.62 -29.02 1.79
C TYR A 420 -2.53 -29.77 2.78
N PRO A 421 -3.54 -29.10 3.35
CA PRO A 421 -4.47 -29.73 4.27
C PRO A 421 -5.13 -30.98 3.70
N HIS A 422 -5.25 -32.00 4.54
CA HIS A 422 -5.75 -33.32 4.21
C HIS A 422 -5.02 -34.00 3.04
N PHE A 423 -3.71 -33.75 2.89
CA PHE A 423 -2.90 -34.26 1.79
C PHE A 423 -3.48 -33.91 0.40
N MET A 424 -4.15 -32.76 0.29
CA MET A 424 -4.63 -32.27 -1.00
C MET A 424 -3.46 -32.14 -1.99
N GLU A 425 -3.67 -32.59 -3.23
CA GLU A 425 -2.64 -32.64 -4.29
C GLU A 425 -1.41 -33.52 -3.99
N ALA A 426 -1.42 -34.33 -2.92
CA ALA A 426 -0.36 -35.27 -2.62
C ALA A 426 -0.64 -36.67 -3.18
N ASP A 427 0.37 -37.55 -3.10
CA ASP A 427 0.26 -38.94 -3.53
C ASP A 427 -0.89 -39.65 -2.80
N LYS A 428 -1.73 -40.37 -3.56
CA LYS A 428 -2.91 -41.05 -3.02
C LYS A 428 -2.55 -42.09 -1.96
N THR A 429 -1.35 -42.67 -2.01
CA THR A 429 -0.86 -43.60 -0.99
C THR A 429 -0.85 -42.99 0.41
N LEU A 430 -0.63 -41.68 0.54
CA LEU A 430 -0.69 -40.98 1.84
C LEU A 430 -2.12 -40.94 2.38
N ILE A 431 -3.09 -40.61 1.53
CA ILE A 431 -4.52 -40.57 1.88
C ILE A 431 -5.01 -41.98 2.22
N ASP A 432 -4.65 -42.97 1.41
CA ASP A 432 -5.08 -44.36 1.59
C ASP A 432 -4.42 -45.03 2.80
N SER A 433 -3.31 -44.50 3.32
CA SER A 433 -2.58 -45.06 4.48
C SER A 433 -3.28 -44.81 5.83
N VAL A 434 -4.19 -43.84 5.88
CA VAL A 434 -4.89 -43.39 7.10
C VAL A 434 -6.39 -43.26 6.85
N GLU A 435 -7.18 -43.21 7.92
CA GLU A 435 -8.62 -42.96 7.85
C GLU A 435 -8.94 -41.59 8.46
N GLY A 436 -9.98 -40.93 7.95
CA GLY A 436 -10.45 -39.61 8.45
C GLY A 436 -9.86 -38.39 7.74
N ILE A 437 -9.03 -38.59 6.71
CA ILE A 437 -8.52 -37.52 5.86
C ILE A 437 -9.44 -37.31 4.64
N GLN A 438 -9.91 -36.07 4.41
CA GLN A 438 -10.84 -35.71 3.34
C GLN A 438 -10.37 -34.44 2.62
N PRO A 439 -9.57 -34.55 1.54
CA PRO A 439 -9.12 -33.38 0.78
C PRO A 439 -10.29 -32.69 0.07
N ASN A 440 -10.42 -31.38 0.26
CA ASN A 440 -11.43 -30.55 -0.41
C ASN A 440 -10.80 -29.23 -0.90
N PRO A 441 -10.71 -29.02 -2.23
CA PRO A 441 -10.15 -27.79 -2.80
C PRO A 441 -10.83 -26.50 -2.35
N ASP A 442 -12.13 -26.51 -2.10
CA ASP A 442 -12.88 -25.29 -1.76
C ASP A 442 -12.47 -24.70 -0.41
N ILE A 443 -12.03 -25.56 0.52
CA ILE A 443 -11.64 -25.16 1.87
C ILE A 443 -10.15 -25.32 2.16
N HIS A 444 -9.41 -26.10 1.38
CA HIS A 444 -7.98 -26.37 1.62
C HIS A 444 -7.06 -25.61 0.68
N THR A 445 -7.59 -24.90 -0.32
CA THR A 445 -6.79 -24.04 -1.20
C THR A 445 -6.37 -22.76 -0.47
N THR A 446 -5.11 -22.39 -0.66
CA THR A 446 -4.57 -21.09 -0.24
C THR A 446 -4.94 -20.02 -1.26
N ASP A 447 -5.39 -18.87 -0.78
CA ASP A 447 -5.89 -17.78 -1.61
C ASP A 447 -5.35 -16.41 -1.13
N PHE A 448 -4.97 -15.58 -2.10
CA PHE A 448 -4.56 -14.20 -1.88
C PHE A 448 -5.31 -13.31 -2.87
N VAL A 449 -5.89 -12.21 -2.38
CA VAL A 449 -6.43 -11.15 -3.23
C VAL A 449 -5.54 -9.93 -3.06
N ILE A 450 -4.83 -9.53 -4.10
CA ILE A 450 -3.79 -8.50 -4.04
C ILE A 450 -4.16 -7.37 -5.01
N ASN A 451 -4.17 -6.13 -4.54
CA ASN A 451 -4.36 -4.98 -5.41
C ASN A 451 -3.16 -4.83 -6.38
N PRO A 452 -3.37 -4.86 -7.71
CA PRO A 452 -2.28 -4.93 -8.66
C PRO A 452 -1.44 -3.65 -8.77
N GLU A 453 -2.03 -2.48 -8.48
CA GLU A 453 -1.34 -1.20 -8.58
C GLU A 453 -0.36 -1.04 -7.40
N SER A 454 -0.85 -1.22 -6.17
CA SER A 454 -0.09 -0.98 -4.93
C SER A 454 0.70 -2.18 -4.41
N GLY A 455 0.32 -3.40 -4.82
CA GLY A 455 0.83 -4.64 -4.24
C GLY A 455 0.30 -4.93 -2.84
N LEU A 456 -0.75 -4.23 -2.38
CA LEU A 456 -1.31 -4.44 -1.04
C LEU A 456 -2.26 -5.64 -1.03
N PRO A 457 -2.14 -6.57 -0.06
CA PRO A 457 -3.10 -7.63 0.11
C PRO A 457 -4.43 -7.05 0.65
N LEU A 458 -5.54 -7.41 -0.01
CA LEU A 458 -6.89 -7.03 0.38
C LEU A 458 -7.59 -8.11 1.19
N GLN A 459 -7.24 -9.37 0.91
CA GLN A 459 -7.68 -10.57 1.60
C GLN A 459 -6.57 -11.61 1.48
N LEU A 460 -6.39 -12.44 2.50
CA LEU A 460 -5.39 -13.50 2.52
C LEU A 460 -5.91 -14.67 3.34
N SER A 461 -5.71 -15.89 2.85
CA SER A 461 -5.93 -17.14 3.58
C SER A 461 -4.90 -18.18 3.15
N VAL A 462 -3.88 -18.38 3.99
CA VAL A 462 -2.76 -19.29 3.76
C VAL A 462 -2.95 -20.56 4.58
N LYS A 463 -3.01 -21.70 3.90
CA LYS A 463 -3.32 -23.00 4.50
C LYS A 463 -2.21 -24.01 4.27
N MET A 464 -1.73 -24.62 5.35
CA MET A 464 -0.66 -25.61 5.32
C MET A 464 -0.87 -26.68 6.38
N GLN A 465 -0.48 -27.91 6.07
CA GLN A 465 -0.47 -29.04 6.98
C GLN A 465 0.95 -29.43 7.35
N ILE A 466 1.10 -29.85 8.60
CA ILE A 466 2.36 -30.31 9.17
C ILE A 466 2.22 -31.78 9.50
N ASN A 467 3.20 -32.53 9.05
CA ASN A 467 3.25 -33.97 9.17
C ASN A 467 4.60 -34.40 9.74
N MET A 468 4.63 -35.60 10.29
CA MET A 468 5.87 -36.27 10.68
C MET A 468 6.16 -37.40 9.70
N ALA A 469 7.22 -37.26 8.89
CA ALA A 469 7.61 -38.23 7.87
C ALA A 469 8.71 -39.16 8.40
N LEU A 470 8.30 -40.32 8.92
CA LEU A 470 9.17 -41.22 9.66
C LEU A 470 9.88 -42.20 8.73
N GLY A 471 11.19 -42.37 8.96
CA GLY A 471 12.02 -43.38 8.33
C GLY A 471 11.83 -44.77 8.94
N ASP A 472 12.87 -45.60 8.89
CA ASP A 472 12.84 -46.91 9.55
C ASP A 472 12.88 -46.73 11.08
N LEU A 473 11.89 -47.26 11.78
CA LEU A 473 11.80 -47.26 13.25
C LEU A 473 11.73 -48.69 13.81
N SER A 474 12.00 -49.70 12.99
CA SER A 474 11.78 -51.12 13.32
C SER A 474 12.58 -51.59 14.54
N ASN A 475 13.71 -50.94 14.79
CA ASN A 475 14.66 -51.28 15.86
C ASN A 475 14.48 -50.45 17.14
N ILE A 476 13.51 -49.53 17.17
CA ILE A 476 13.25 -48.66 18.32
C ILE A 476 12.00 -49.14 19.07
N ALA A 477 12.13 -49.28 20.39
CA ALA A 477 11.06 -49.73 21.27
C ALA A 477 9.84 -48.81 21.17
N ASN A 478 8.64 -49.38 21.17
CA ASN A 478 7.34 -48.69 21.11
C ASN A 478 7.09 -47.85 19.84
N CYS A 479 8.00 -47.82 18.86
CA CYS A 479 7.89 -47.02 17.64
C CYS A 479 7.77 -47.85 16.34
N LYS A 480 7.94 -49.18 16.41
CA LYS A 480 7.96 -50.07 15.24
C LYS A 480 6.77 -49.92 14.30
N LEU A 481 5.55 -49.73 14.83
CA LEU A 481 4.33 -49.58 14.03
C LEU A 481 4.29 -48.29 13.19
N PHE A 482 5.20 -47.35 13.44
CA PHE A 482 5.27 -46.06 12.76
C PHE A 482 6.41 -46.01 11.74
N SER A 483 7.09 -47.14 11.51
CA SER A 483 8.17 -47.25 10.54
C SER A 483 7.67 -46.98 9.11
N HIS A 484 8.35 -46.09 8.39
CA HIS A 484 8.01 -45.68 7.02
C HIS A 484 6.61 -45.07 6.88
N THR A 485 6.11 -44.40 7.91
CA THR A 485 4.79 -43.76 7.89
C THR A 485 4.88 -42.23 7.89
N VAL A 486 3.89 -41.57 7.28
CA VAL A 486 3.72 -40.11 7.36
C VAL A 486 2.51 -39.84 8.24
N LEU A 487 2.75 -39.25 9.42
CA LEU A 487 1.71 -38.98 10.40
C LEU A 487 1.21 -37.52 10.28
N PRO A 488 -0.07 -37.30 9.94
CA PRO A 488 -0.64 -35.96 10.00
C PRO A 488 -0.74 -35.51 11.47
N MET A 489 -0.26 -34.32 11.77
CA MET A 489 -0.27 -33.77 13.14
C MET A 489 -1.32 -32.68 13.30
N LEU A 490 -1.23 -31.64 12.46
CA LEU A 490 -2.17 -30.54 12.43
C LEU A 490 -2.12 -29.82 11.08
N TRP A 491 -3.12 -29.02 10.79
CA TRP A 491 -3.06 -28.02 9.73
C TRP A 491 -3.49 -26.66 10.24
N THR A 492 -3.00 -25.61 9.58
CA THR A 492 -3.23 -24.23 9.96
C THR A 492 -3.83 -23.42 8.82
N GLU A 493 -4.58 -22.39 9.19
CA GLU A 493 -5.02 -21.32 8.30
C GLU A 493 -4.64 -19.98 8.92
N ILE A 494 -3.75 -19.23 8.26
CA ILE A 494 -3.46 -17.84 8.59
C ILE A 494 -4.31 -16.98 7.67
N TYR A 495 -5.23 -16.17 8.21
CA TYR A 495 -6.17 -15.42 7.39
C TYR A 495 -6.56 -14.05 7.95
N PHE A 496 -6.98 -13.19 7.02
CA PHE A 496 -7.83 -12.03 7.29
C PHE A 496 -8.78 -11.84 6.09
N ASP A 497 -10.05 -11.57 6.37
CA ASP A 497 -11.09 -11.53 5.33
C ASP A 497 -11.14 -10.19 4.60
N GLU A 498 -10.96 -9.09 5.33
CA GLU A 498 -11.03 -7.75 4.78
C GLU A 498 -10.16 -6.76 5.55
N LEU A 499 -9.81 -5.67 4.88
CA LEU A 499 -9.10 -4.56 5.50
C LEU A 499 -10.02 -3.80 6.47
N PRO A 500 -9.50 -3.34 7.62
CA PRO A 500 -10.24 -2.45 8.52
C PRO A 500 -10.80 -1.24 7.76
N THR A 501 -12.01 -0.81 8.10
CA THR A 501 -12.73 0.27 7.37
C THR A 501 -11.90 1.55 7.22
N SER A 502 -11.13 1.92 8.25
CA SER A 502 -10.25 3.10 8.21
C SER A 502 -9.14 2.99 7.17
N MET A 503 -8.56 1.79 7.02
CA MET A 503 -7.51 1.48 6.04
C MET A 503 -8.12 1.34 4.64
N ALA A 504 -9.21 0.58 4.51
CA ALA A 504 -9.95 0.40 3.27
C ALA A 504 -10.41 1.74 2.67
N THR A 505 -10.98 2.64 3.48
CA THR A 505 -11.44 3.96 3.01
C THR A 505 -10.28 4.81 2.49
N ARG A 506 -9.14 4.81 3.18
CA ARG A 506 -7.94 5.55 2.75
C ARG A 506 -7.43 5.01 1.42
N PHE A 507 -7.28 3.70 1.30
CA PHE A 507 -6.82 3.07 0.06
C PHE A 507 -7.81 3.25 -1.09
N TYR A 508 -9.11 3.18 -0.82
CA TYR A 508 -10.12 3.48 -1.83
C TYR A 508 -9.98 4.92 -2.36
N ILE A 509 -9.80 5.91 -1.47
CA ILE A 509 -9.59 7.30 -1.89
C ILE A 509 -8.32 7.43 -2.73
N TYR A 510 -7.21 6.82 -2.30
CA TYR A 510 -5.93 6.96 -3.02
C TYR A 510 -5.89 6.17 -4.33
N LEU A 511 -6.33 4.92 -4.35
CA LEU A 511 -6.20 4.02 -5.50
C LEU A 511 -7.35 4.18 -6.50
N ARG A 512 -8.56 4.53 -6.04
CA ARG A 512 -9.72 4.67 -6.93
C ARG A 512 -10.08 6.13 -7.22
N VAL A 513 -10.30 6.92 -6.16
CA VAL A 513 -10.81 8.30 -6.33
C VAL A 513 -9.73 9.23 -6.87
N GLY A 514 -8.50 9.13 -6.37
CA GLY A 514 -7.35 9.95 -6.77
C GLY A 514 -7.12 10.00 -8.29
N PRO A 515 -6.86 8.86 -8.96
CA PRO A 515 -6.57 8.86 -10.40
C PRO A 515 -7.78 9.29 -11.24
N ILE A 516 -9.01 8.93 -10.81
CA ILE A 516 -10.24 9.36 -11.48
C ILE A 516 -10.42 10.87 -11.36
N ALA A 517 -10.23 11.43 -10.16
CA ALA A 517 -10.36 12.86 -9.91
C ALA A 517 -9.33 13.65 -10.72
N GLN A 518 -8.06 13.21 -10.76
CA GLN A 518 -7.05 13.82 -11.62
C GLN A 518 -7.47 13.78 -13.09
N THR A 519 -7.94 12.63 -13.57
CA THR A 519 -8.40 12.47 -14.95
C THR A 519 -9.55 13.43 -15.28
N ILE A 520 -10.54 13.53 -14.39
CA ILE A 520 -11.67 14.47 -14.54
C ILE A 520 -11.17 15.91 -14.57
N PHE A 521 -10.31 16.32 -13.64
CA PHE A 521 -9.76 17.68 -13.61
C PHE A 521 -8.98 18.00 -14.88
N THR A 522 -8.14 17.07 -15.34
CA THR A 522 -7.38 17.22 -16.60
C THR A 522 -8.32 17.47 -17.77
N TYR A 523 -9.35 16.64 -17.98
CA TYR A 523 -10.29 16.83 -19.09
C TYR A 523 -11.15 18.09 -18.92
N LEU A 524 -11.53 18.45 -17.70
CA LEU A 524 -12.28 19.67 -17.41
C LEU A 524 -11.47 20.91 -17.80
N PHE A 525 -10.19 20.96 -17.47
CA PHE A 525 -9.31 22.06 -17.86
C PHE A 525 -9.03 22.10 -19.37
N LEU A 526 -8.86 20.95 -20.02
CA LEU A 526 -8.63 20.88 -21.47
C LEU A 526 -9.87 21.30 -22.27
N ILE A 527 -11.03 20.69 -21.99
CA ILE A 527 -12.29 20.99 -22.68
C ILE A 527 -12.78 22.40 -22.35
N GLY A 528 -12.69 22.81 -21.08
CA GLY A 528 -13.02 24.16 -20.64
C GLY A 528 -12.13 25.21 -21.31
N GLY A 529 -10.81 24.96 -21.35
CA GLY A 529 -9.84 25.82 -22.02
C GLY A 529 -10.13 25.98 -23.51
N MET A 530 -10.39 24.87 -24.21
CA MET A 530 -10.76 24.89 -25.62
C MET A 530 -12.08 25.62 -25.87
N SER A 531 -13.08 25.40 -25.02
CA SER A 531 -14.39 26.06 -25.11
C SER A 531 -14.27 27.57 -24.92
N PHE A 532 -13.45 28.04 -23.97
CA PHE A 532 -13.20 29.47 -23.76
C PHE A 532 -12.47 30.12 -24.96
N ILE A 533 -11.56 29.40 -25.60
CA ILE A 533 -10.88 29.88 -26.82
C ILE A 533 -11.88 29.97 -27.98
N LEU A 534 -12.70 28.94 -28.20
CA LEU A 534 -13.74 28.97 -29.23
C LEU A 534 -14.76 30.09 -29.00
N LEU A 535 -15.18 30.30 -27.75
CA LEU A 535 -16.06 31.40 -27.37
C LEU A 535 -15.42 32.77 -27.61
N SER A 536 -14.13 32.91 -27.28
CA SER A 536 -13.35 34.12 -27.56
C SER A 536 -13.26 34.40 -29.07
N LEU A 537 -12.97 33.38 -29.88
CA LEU A 537 -12.91 33.50 -31.34
C LEU A 537 -14.28 33.86 -31.91
N ALA A 538 -15.35 33.15 -31.54
CA ALA A 538 -16.71 33.44 -32.00
C ALA A 538 -17.16 34.86 -31.62
N SER A 539 -16.87 35.28 -30.38
CA SER A 539 -17.20 36.63 -29.91
C SER A 539 -16.34 37.71 -30.58
N ALA A 540 -15.11 37.40 -31.00
CA ALA A 540 -14.28 38.28 -31.82
C ALA A 540 -14.80 38.41 -33.27
N PHE A 541 -15.27 37.32 -33.89
CA PHE A 541 -15.89 37.35 -35.23
C PHE A 541 -17.23 38.11 -35.24
N CYS A 542 -17.96 38.12 -34.12
CA CYS A 542 -19.20 38.89 -33.96
C CYS A 542 -18.96 40.40 -33.68
N ILE A 543 -17.71 40.88 -33.73
CA ILE A 543 -17.41 42.33 -33.62
C ILE A 543 -17.54 42.94 -35.03
N PRO A 544 -18.48 43.88 -35.27
CA PRO A 544 -18.60 44.53 -36.57
C PRO A 544 -17.29 45.28 -36.91
N LYS A 545 -16.66 44.87 -38.02
CA LYS A 545 -15.50 45.52 -38.63
C LYS A 545 -15.93 46.78 -39.37
N ASP A 546 -16.24 47.85 -38.65
CA ASP A 546 -16.21 49.18 -39.25
C ASP A 546 -14.75 49.65 -39.28
N ILE A 547 -14.02 49.26 -40.33
CA ILE A 547 -12.76 49.90 -40.71
C ILE A 547 -13.15 51.25 -41.32
N LYS A 548 -13.38 52.27 -40.49
CA LYS A 548 -13.19 53.64 -40.95
C LYS A 548 -11.69 53.92 -40.86
N LEU A 549 -11.02 53.92 -42.01
CA LEU A 549 -9.79 54.69 -42.19
C LEU A 549 -10.07 56.06 -41.56
N LYS A 550 -9.39 56.38 -40.47
CA LYS A 550 -9.43 57.73 -39.91
C LYS A 550 -8.69 58.58 -40.93
N ASP A 551 -9.48 59.30 -41.71
CA ASP A 551 -9.06 60.15 -42.83
C ASP A 551 -7.79 60.93 -42.47
N THR A 552 -6.68 60.55 -43.10
CA THR A 552 -5.36 61.18 -42.95
C THR A 552 -5.33 62.61 -43.51
N THR A 553 -6.46 63.07 -44.04
CA THR A 553 -6.73 64.41 -44.57
C THR A 553 -7.04 65.43 -43.45
N THR A 554 -7.71 65.03 -42.37
CA THR A 554 -8.11 65.98 -41.29
C THR A 554 -6.92 66.56 -40.52
N TRP A 555 -5.91 65.74 -40.19
CA TRP A 555 -4.69 66.22 -39.53
C TRP A 555 -3.84 67.11 -40.45
N LYS A 556 -3.85 66.85 -41.77
CA LYS A 556 -3.17 67.70 -42.76
C LYS A 556 -3.87 69.05 -42.90
N GLU A 557 -5.20 69.10 -42.86
CA GLU A 557 -5.95 70.36 -42.91
C GLU A 557 -5.82 71.19 -41.63
N GLU A 558 -5.79 70.58 -40.45
CA GLU A 558 -5.54 71.30 -39.19
C GLU A 558 -4.10 71.82 -39.11
N ALA A 559 -3.10 71.02 -39.50
CA ALA A 559 -1.71 71.46 -39.56
C ALA A 559 -1.50 72.60 -40.58
N PHE A 560 -2.17 72.56 -41.74
CA PHE A 560 -2.12 73.62 -42.74
C PHE A 560 -2.82 74.90 -42.24
N ARG A 561 -3.96 74.78 -41.56
CA ARG A 561 -4.64 75.93 -40.93
C ARG A 561 -3.77 76.61 -39.88
N HIS A 562 -3.07 75.84 -39.03
CA HIS A 562 -2.15 76.39 -38.04
C HIS A 562 -0.97 77.12 -38.69
N GLN A 563 -0.39 76.57 -39.76
CA GLN A 563 0.68 77.25 -40.50
C GLN A 563 0.21 78.56 -41.17
N VAL A 564 -1.00 78.60 -41.74
CA VAL A 564 -1.55 79.81 -42.37
C VAL A 564 -1.83 80.89 -41.32
N VAL A 565 -2.40 80.53 -40.17
CA VAL A 565 -2.66 81.46 -39.06
C VAL A 565 -1.36 82.02 -38.48
N GLU A 566 -0.34 81.18 -38.30
CA GLU A 566 0.97 81.61 -37.80
C GLU A 566 1.66 82.58 -38.78
N LYS A 567 1.52 82.33 -40.09
CA LYS A 567 2.07 83.20 -41.14
C LYS A 567 1.38 84.58 -41.17
N GLU A 568 0.06 84.64 -40.98
CA GLU A 568 -0.67 85.90 -40.90
C GLU A 568 -0.41 86.65 -39.58
N MET A 569 -0.28 85.94 -38.44
CA MET A 569 0.12 86.54 -37.17
C MET A 569 1.52 87.15 -37.23
N ASN A 570 2.47 86.50 -37.90
CA ASN A 570 3.82 87.06 -38.11
C ASN A 570 3.82 88.27 -39.06
N LYS A 571 2.94 88.28 -40.07
CA LYS A 571 2.77 89.42 -40.99
C LYS A 571 2.18 90.64 -40.29
N HIS A 572 1.23 90.44 -39.36
CA HIS A 572 0.72 91.50 -38.49
C HIS A 572 1.79 92.03 -37.52
N ARG A 573 2.57 91.13 -36.90
CA ARG A 573 3.67 91.50 -35.98
C ARG A 573 4.78 92.30 -36.68
N LEU A 574 5.08 91.97 -37.95
CA LEU A 574 6.03 92.71 -38.80
C LEU A 574 5.51 94.11 -39.19
N LYS A 575 4.20 94.27 -39.44
CA LYS A 575 3.57 95.58 -39.69
C LYS A 575 3.57 96.48 -38.45
N GLU A 576 3.34 95.93 -37.26
CA GLU A 576 3.40 96.69 -36.00
C GLU A 576 4.83 97.14 -35.67
N THR A 577 5.84 96.30 -35.94
CA THR A 577 7.25 96.67 -35.73
C THR A 577 7.74 97.71 -36.74
N THR A 578 7.29 97.69 -38.01
CA THR A 578 7.61 98.75 -38.99
C THR A 578 6.89 100.06 -38.72
N ASN A 579 5.67 100.03 -38.17
CA ASN A 579 4.99 101.26 -37.74
C ASN A 579 5.64 101.86 -36.48
N ASN A 580 6.04 101.05 -35.49
CA ASN A 580 6.72 101.55 -34.29
C ASN A 580 8.13 102.13 -34.57
N THR A 581 8.87 101.64 -35.58
CA THR A 581 10.15 102.26 -36.01
C THR A 581 9.95 103.55 -36.81
N LYS A 582 8.78 103.79 -37.41
CA LYS A 582 8.45 105.07 -38.08
C LYS A 582 8.07 106.17 -37.08
N TRP A 583 7.54 105.82 -35.91
CA TRP A 583 7.18 106.77 -34.85
C TRP A 583 8.36 107.14 -33.92
N SER A 584 9.46 106.38 -33.90
CA SER A 584 10.66 106.70 -33.10
C SER A 584 11.72 107.55 -33.83
N LYS A 585 11.48 107.96 -35.08
CA LYS A 585 12.34 108.90 -35.86
C LYS A 585 11.70 110.27 -36.11
N ARG A 586 10.56 110.55 -35.48
CA ARG A 586 9.95 111.89 -35.37
C ARG A 586 9.50 112.11 -33.92
N ARG A 587 10.47 112.24 -33.02
CA ARG A 587 10.32 112.98 -31.77
C ARG A 587 11.69 113.42 -31.29
#